data_AF-A0A9J6F654-F1
#
_entry.id   AF-A0A9J6F654-F1
#
_cell.length_a   1.000
_cell.length_b   1.000
_cell.length_c   1.000
_cell.angle_alpha   90.00
_cell.angle_beta   90.00
_cell.angle_gamma   90.00
#
_symmetry.space_group_name_H-M   'P 1'
#
loop_
_entity.id
_entity.type
_entity.pdbx_description
1 polymer ?
#
loop_
_entity_poly.entity_id
_entity_poly.type
_entity_poly.pdbx_seq_one_letter_code
_entity_poly.pdbx_strand_id
1 'polypeptide(L)'
;MPLQALVLTPTRELAIQVTRHIQDVAKYTNVRIVNVVGGLSAEKQLRLLKRKPEIVVATPGRLWELVDQGAPHVSDVSKVRYLVIDEADRMVEKGHFEDLTRLLDVMNAPYEDGEEKRRRQNFVFSATLTMVHDLPKRMKNKPKKHKLSEKEKVEELMRTIWYKFKAKSG
;
A
#
# COMPACT_ATOMS: atom_id res chain seq x y z
N MET A 1 11.69 15.22 4.16
CA MET A 1 10.67 14.59 5.02
C MET A 1 10.11 13.40 4.26
N PRO A 2 10.11 12.19 4.84
CA PRO A 2 9.56 11.01 4.20
C PRO A 2 8.02 11.09 4.11
N LEU A 3 7.43 10.30 3.21
CA LEU A 3 5.99 10.08 3.15
C LEU A 3 5.51 9.46 4.48
N GLN A 4 4.47 10.02 5.09
CA GLN A 4 4.02 9.59 6.42
C GLN A 4 3.01 8.44 6.32
N ALA A 5 1.99 8.62 5.49
CA ALA A 5 0.94 7.65 5.27
C ALA A 5 0.71 7.38 3.78
N LEU A 6 0.45 6.11 3.47
CA LEU A 6 0.06 5.65 2.16
C LEU A 6 -1.27 4.90 2.27
N VAL A 7 -2.26 5.32 1.48
CA VAL A 7 -3.55 4.63 1.35
C VAL A 7 -3.66 4.05 -0.05
N LEU A 8 -3.81 2.74 -0.16
CA LEU A 8 -3.96 2.03 -1.42
C LEU A 8 -5.41 1.63 -1.60
N THR A 9 -5.99 1.99 -2.74
CA THR A 9 -7.38 1.67 -3.12
C THR A 9 -7.41 1.03 -4.52
N PRO A 10 -8.36 0.12 -4.83
CA PRO A 10 -8.39 -0.61 -6.10
C PRO A 10 -8.84 0.21 -7.30
N THR A 11 -9.41 1.40 -7.09
CA THR A 11 -9.93 2.22 -8.20
C THR A 11 -9.56 3.67 -8.05
N ARG A 12 -9.49 4.36 -9.19
CA ARG A 12 -9.27 5.80 -9.22
C ARG A 12 -10.39 6.55 -8.53
N GLU A 13 -11.62 6.12 -8.76
CA GLU A 13 -12.83 6.76 -8.24
C GLU A 13 -12.84 6.69 -6.71
N LEU A 14 -12.50 5.52 -6.13
CA LEU A 14 -12.36 5.36 -4.69
C LEU A 14 -11.19 6.18 -4.13
N ALA A 15 -10.02 6.17 -4.77
CA ALA A 15 -8.90 7.00 -4.36
C ALA A 15 -9.27 8.50 -4.30
N ILE A 16 -10.04 8.99 -5.27
CA ILE A 16 -10.51 10.38 -5.30
C ILE A 16 -11.48 10.66 -4.15
N GLN A 17 -12.43 9.76 -3.89
CA GLN A 17 -13.37 9.87 -2.77
C GLN A 17 -12.66 9.89 -1.42
N VAL A 18 -11.77 8.93 -1.17
CA VAL A 18 -10.96 8.84 0.05
C VAL A 18 -10.10 10.09 0.24
N THR A 19 -9.49 10.60 -0.83
CA THR A 19 -8.71 11.84 -0.78
C THR A 19 -9.54 13.02 -0.30
N ARG A 20 -10.75 13.19 -0.86
CA ARG A 20 -11.66 14.27 -0.46
C ARG A 20 -12.06 14.15 1.01
N HIS A 21 -12.44 12.96 1.45
CA HIS A 21 -12.80 12.73 2.86
C HIS A 21 -11.64 13.06 3.81
N ILE A 22 -10.41 12.63 3.49
CA ILE A 22 -9.24 12.95 4.32
C ILE A 22 -8.98 14.46 4.32
N GLN A 23 -9.12 15.13 3.18
CA GLN A 23 -8.98 16.60 3.08
C GLN A 23 -10.03 17.34 3.91
N ASP A 24 -11.28 16.88 3.90
CA ASP A 24 -12.36 17.49 4.69
C ASP A 24 -12.11 17.37 6.19
N VAL A 25 -11.58 16.23 6.64
CA VAL A 25 -11.16 16.01 8.03
C VAL A 25 -9.93 16.86 8.38
N ALA A 26 -8.97 16.96 7.47
CA ALA A 26 -7.71 17.66 7.66
C ALA A 26 -7.77 19.17 7.39
N LYS A 27 -8.94 19.73 7.05
CA LYS A 27 -9.10 21.11 6.54
C LYS A 27 -8.54 22.22 7.43
N TYR A 28 -8.44 21.98 8.73
CA TYR A 28 -7.89 22.93 9.71
C TYR A 28 -6.47 22.58 10.16
N THR A 29 -5.76 21.79 9.35
CA THR A 29 -4.38 21.35 9.62
C THR A 29 -3.48 21.70 8.44
N ASN A 30 -2.16 21.64 8.66
CA ASN A 30 -1.17 21.84 7.59
C ASN A 30 -0.81 20.55 6.82
N VAL A 31 -1.61 19.48 7.00
CA VAL A 31 -1.37 18.18 6.37
C VAL A 31 -1.73 18.26 4.90
N ARG A 32 -0.76 17.98 4.03
CA ARG A 32 -0.94 17.94 2.58
C ARG A 32 -1.29 16.52 2.14
N ILE A 33 -2.41 16.40 1.45
CA ILE A 33 -2.93 15.13 0.93
C ILE A 33 -3.07 15.24 -0.58
N VAL A 34 -2.52 14.27 -1.30
CA VAL A 34 -2.65 14.17 -2.76
C VAL A 34 -3.05 12.75 -3.16
N ASN A 35 -3.61 12.61 -4.37
CA ASN A 35 -3.81 11.31 -4.98
C ASN A 35 -2.85 11.01 -6.12
N VAL A 36 -2.55 9.73 -6.29
CA VAL A 36 -1.71 9.16 -7.35
C VAL A 36 -2.54 8.09 -8.07
N VAL A 37 -3.14 8.49 -9.18
CA VAL A 37 -4.10 7.68 -9.94
C VAL A 37 -3.92 7.91 -11.44
N GLY A 38 -4.33 6.94 -12.26
CA GLY A 38 -4.31 7.07 -13.71
C GLY A 38 -5.25 8.16 -14.22
N GLY A 39 -5.02 8.65 -15.44
CA GLY A 39 -5.83 9.68 -16.10
C GLY A 39 -5.48 11.13 -15.71
N LEU A 40 -4.50 11.34 -14.82
CA LEU A 40 -3.81 12.62 -14.67
C LEU A 40 -2.51 12.60 -15.48
N SER A 41 -2.10 13.75 -16.04
CA SER A 41 -0.80 13.84 -16.71
C SER A 41 0.33 13.58 -15.70
N ALA A 42 1.38 12.88 -16.14
CA ALA A 42 2.55 12.59 -15.31
C ALA A 42 3.16 13.88 -14.73
N GLU A 43 3.25 14.93 -15.53
CA GLU A 43 3.76 16.24 -15.10
C GLU A 43 2.96 16.84 -13.93
N LYS A 44 1.62 16.75 -13.99
CA LYS A 44 0.76 17.25 -12.90
C LYS A 44 0.97 16.45 -11.63
N GLN A 45 1.10 15.12 -11.72
CA GLN A 45 1.38 14.28 -10.55
C GLN A 45 2.76 14.57 -9.95
N LEU A 46 3.79 14.70 -10.79
CA LEU A 46 5.14 15.07 -10.33
C LEU A 46 5.14 16.42 -9.62
N ARG A 47 4.41 17.41 -10.14
CA ARG A 47 4.27 18.72 -9.48
C ARG A 47 3.62 18.63 -8.11
N LEU A 48 2.59 17.78 -7.95
CA LEU A 48 1.96 17.53 -6.65
C LEU A 48 2.91 16.85 -5.67
N LEU A 49 3.65 15.84 -6.12
CA LEU A 49 4.59 15.09 -5.29
C LEU A 49 5.82 15.92 -4.88
N LYS A 50 6.28 16.84 -5.72
CA LYS A 50 7.36 17.81 -5.38
C LYS A 50 7.03 18.66 -4.14
N ARG A 51 5.75 18.84 -3.79
CA ARG A 51 5.31 19.54 -2.58
C ARG A 51 5.43 18.69 -1.30
N LYS A 52 5.97 17.48 -1.41
CA LYS A 52 6.23 16.54 -0.30
C LYS A 52 5.00 16.36 0.61
N PRO A 53 3.88 15.85 0.07
CA PRO A 53 2.66 15.64 0.84
C PRO A 53 2.86 14.60 1.94
N GLU A 54 2.30 14.83 3.12
CA GLU A 54 2.38 13.88 4.23
C GLU A 54 1.57 12.60 3.94
N ILE A 55 0.47 12.71 3.19
CA ILE A 55 -0.41 11.58 2.86
C ILE A 55 -0.56 11.45 1.35
N VAL A 56 -0.38 10.23 0.84
CA VAL A 56 -0.66 9.86 -0.55
C VAL A 56 -1.76 8.81 -0.57
N VAL A 57 -2.80 9.04 -1.38
CA VAL A 57 -3.84 8.05 -1.68
C VAL A 57 -3.65 7.57 -3.12
N ALA A 58 -3.52 6.29 -3.37
CA ALA A 58 -3.11 5.80 -4.69
C ALA A 58 -3.80 4.52 -5.15
N THR A 59 -3.78 4.29 -6.46
CA THR A 59 -3.96 2.95 -7.02
C THR A 59 -2.61 2.26 -7.14
N PRO A 60 -2.48 0.94 -6.88
CA PRO A 60 -1.19 0.26 -6.86
C PRO A 60 -0.39 0.41 -8.14
N GLY A 61 -1.02 0.17 -9.31
CA GLY A 61 -0.32 0.25 -10.60
C GLY A 61 0.26 1.63 -10.87
N ARG A 62 -0.52 2.70 -10.65
CA ARG A 62 -0.01 4.06 -10.90
C ARG A 62 1.09 4.45 -9.91
N LEU A 63 0.98 4.03 -8.66
CA LEU A 63 2.03 4.27 -7.68
C LEU A 63 3.30 3.52 -8.05
N TRP A 64 3.17 2.24 -8.41
CA TRP A 64 4.30 1.40 -8.81
C TRP A 64 5.05 2.01 -10.00
N GLU A 65 4.34 2.44 -11.05
CA GLU A 65 4.95 3.16 -12.17
C GLU A 65 5.80 4.36 -11.74
N LEU A 66 5.32 5.16 -10.79
CA LEU A 66 6.06 6.34 -10.30
C LEU A 66 7.23 5.96 -9.40
N VAL A 67 7.10 4.91 -8.60
CA VAL A 67 8.18 4.37 -7.78
C VAL A 67 9.31 3.87 -8.69
N ASP A 68 8.97 3.07 -9.69
CA ASP A 68 9.89 2.47 -10.66
C ASP A 68 10.60 3.53 -11.51
N GLN A 69 9.91 4.63 -11.83
CA GLN A 69 10.49 5.80 -12.52
C GLN A 69 11.35 6.70 -11.62
N GLY A 70 11.47 6.40 -10.32
CA GLY A 70 12.21 7.24 -9.37
C GLY A 70 11.56 8.61 -9.14
N ALA A 71 10.23 8.69 -9.21
CA ALA A 71 9.51 9.95 -9.03
C ALA A 71 9.79 10.54 -7.63
N PRO A 72 10.08 11.86 -7.53
CA PRO A 72 10.39 12.49 -6.25
C PRO A 72 9.30 12.24 -5.21
N HIS A 73 9.71 12.10 -3.94
CA HIS A 73 8.85 11.89 -2.76
C HIS A 73 8.20 10.50 -2.63
N VAL A 74 7.97 9.78 -3.74
CA VAL A 74 7.43 8.41 -3.72
C VAL A 74 8.45 7.35 -4.13
N SER A 75 9.61 7.72 -4.66
CA SER A 75 10.69 6.80 -5.03
C SER A 75 11.14 5.91 -3.86
N ASP A 76 11.04 6.41 -2.62
CA ASP A 76 11.28 5.64 -1.40
C ASP A 76 10.00 5.53 -0.57
N VAL A 77 9.22 4.47 -0.83
CA VAL A 77 8.07 4.09 0.00
C VAL A 77 8.47 3.29 1.25
N SER A 78 9.75 2.92 1.39
CA SER A 78 10.20 2.02 2.47
C SER A 78 10.04 2.64 3.85
N LYS A 79 10.11 3.97 3.94
CA LYS A 79 10.04 4.77 5.18
C LYS A 79 8.63 5.19 5.59
N VAL A 80 7.59 4.71 4.89
CA VAL A 80 6.18 4.96 5.24
C VAL A 80 5.86 4.42 6.64
N ARG A 81 5.19 5.22 7.47
CA ARG A 81 4.82 4.82 8.84
C ARG A 81 3.44 4.20 8.95
N TYR A 82 2.52 4.60 8.09
CA TYR A 82 1.14 4.11 8.08
C TYR A 82 0.78 3.63 6.67
N LEU A 83 0.41 2.36 6.55
CA LEU A 83 -0.08 1.78 5.32
C LEU A 83 -1.54 1.38 5.52
N VAL A 84 -2.42 1.84 4.64
CA VAL A 84 -3.81 1.39 4.55
C VAL A 84 -3.99 0.70 3.21
N ILE A 85 -4.58 -0.49 3.22
CA ILE A 85 -5.04 -1.19 2.01
C ILE A 85 -6.55 -1.33 2.15
N ASP A 86 -7.28 -0.61 1.32
CA ASP A 86 -8.74 -0.61 1.28
C ASP A 86 -9.25 -1.49 0.14
N GLU A 87 -10.43 -2.09 0.33
CA GLU A 87 -11.02 -3.08 -0.58
C GLU A 87 -10.00 -4.13 -1.07
N ALA A 88 -9.31 -4.80 -0.12
CA ALA A 88 -8.21 -5.71 -0.42
C ALA A 88 -8.60 -6.93 -1.28
N ASP A 89 -9.85 -7.37 -1.21
CA ASP A 89 -10.43 -8.38 -2.08
C ASP A 89 -10.49 -7.92 -3.54
N ARG A 90 -10.98 -6.71 -3.79
CA ARG A 90 -11.00 -6.12 -5.13
C ARG A 90 -9.61 -5.85 -5.71
N MET A 91 -8.63 -5.55 -4.86
CA MET A 91 -7.22 -5.43 -5.29
C MET A 91 -6.70 -6.73 -5.91
N VAL A 92 -7.19 -7.87 -5.43
CA VAL A 92 -6.82 -9.20 -5.91
C VAL A 92 -7.53 -9.57 -7.21
N GLU A 93 -8.82 -9.24 -7.33
CA GLU A 93 -9.65 -9.50 -8.52
C GLU A 93 -9.17 -8.71 -9.75
N LYS A 94 -8.84 -7.42 -9.57
CA LYS A 94 -8.55 -6.49 -10.68
C LYS A 94 -7.13 -6.59 -11.26
N GLY A 95 -6.36 -7.60 -10.90
CA GLY A 95 -4.97 -7.76 -11.36
C GLY A 95 -3.98 -6.77 -10.76
N HIS A 96 -4.39 -5.91 -9.82
CA HIS A 96 -3.50 -5.00 -9.07
C HIS A 96 -2.62 -5.72 -8.04
N PHE A 97 -2.83 -7.03 -7.86
CA PHE A 97 -2.09 -7.86 -6.91
C PHE A 97 -0.58 -7.85 -7.17
N GLU A 98 -0.14 -7.83 -8.43
CA GLU A 98 1.29 -7.84 -8.76
C GLU A 98 1.96 -6.53 -8.34
N ASP A 99 1.40 -5.38 -8.75
CA ASP A 99 1.92 -4.06 -8.36
C ASP A 99 1.88 -3.85 -6.85
N LEU A 100 0.82 -4.32 -6.19
CA LEU A 100 0.70 -4.29 -4.73
C LEU A 100 1.80 -5.12 -4.07
N THR A 101 2.07 -6.33 -4.58
CA THR A 101 3.15 -7.19 -4.08
C THR A 101 4.51 -6.52 -4.22
N ARG A 102 4.80 -5.94 -5.39
CA ARG A 102 6.05 -5.21 -5.63
C ARG A 102 6.23 -4.02 -4.68
N LEU A 103 5.17 -3.23 -4.48
CA LEU A 103 5.18 -2.13 -3.50
C LEU A 103 5.47 -2.64 -2.09
N LEU A 104 4.83 -3.74 -1.69
CA LEU A 104 5.05 -4.34 -0.37
C LEU A 104 6.47 -4.87 -0.21
N ASP A 105 7.06 -5.43 -1.26
CA ASP A 105 8.45 -5.92 -1.23
C ASP A 105 9.44 -4.78 -1.00
N VAL A 106 9.32 -3.68 -1.76
CA VAL A 106 10.11 -2.46 -1.53
C VAL A 106 9.87 -1.91 -0.13
N MET A 107 8.60 -1.88 0.30
CA MET A 107 8.24 -1.45 1.65
C MET A 107 8.76 -2.37 2.76
N ASN A 108 9.14 -3.62 2.46
CA ASN A 108 9.59 -4.60 3.45
C ASN A 108 11.09 -4.87 3.37
N ALA A 109 11.78 -4.39 2.34
CA ALA A 109 13.22 -4.45 2.23
C ALA A 109 13.90 -3.72 3.40
N PRO A 110 15.08 -4.18 3.86
CA PRO A 110 15.93 -3.38 4.75
C PRO A 110 16.18 -1.99 4.14
N TYR A 111 16.42 -0.98 4.99
CA TYR A 111 16.85 0.30 4.47
C TYR A 111 18.25 0.18 3.88
N GLU A 112 18.49 0.82 2.74
CA GLU A 112 19.79 0.82 2.06
C GLU A 112 20.88 1.51 2.89
N ASP A 113 20.49 2.45 3.74
CA ASP A 113 21.36 3.20 4.65
C ASP A 113 21.76 2.40 5.91
N GLY A 114 21.29 1.16 6.05
CA GLY A 114 21.61 0.28 7.18
C GLY A 114 20.89 0.66 8.48
N GLU A 115 20.03 1.69 8.47
CA GLU A 115 19.26 2.12 9.63
C GLU A 115 18.25 1.05 10.06
N GLU A 116 17.93 1.01 11.35
CA GLU A 116 16.90 0.09 11.83
C GLU A 116 15.52 0.52 11.33
N LYS A 117 14.84 -0.43 10.69
CA LYS A 117 13.50 -0.22 10.18
C LYS A 117 12.50 -0.02 11.31
N ARG A 118 12.02 1.22 11.44
CA ARG A 118 10.89 1.56 12.32
C ARG A 118 9.68 0.71 11.97
N ARG A 119 8.94 0.30 13.01
CA ARG A 119 7.72 -0.47 12.85
C ARG A 119 6.65 0.35 12.13
N ARG A 120 6.31 -0.06 10.91
CA ARG A 120 5.16 0.45 10.15
C ARG A 120 3.87 -0.12 10.71
N GLN A 121 2.85 0.72 10.86
CA GLN A 121 1.49 0.28 11.18
C GLN A 121 0.73 0.02 9.88
N ASN A 122 0.18 -1.19 9.74
CA ASN A 122 -0.57 -1.60 8.55
C ASN A 122 -2.04 -1.80 8.95
N PHE A 123 -2.96 -1.27 8.16
CA PHE A 123 -4.40 -1.45 8.27
C PHE A 123 -4.90 -2.06 6.96
N VAL A 124 -5.64 -3.16 7.04
CA VAL A 124 -6.20 -3.84 5.86
C VAL A 124 -7.69 -3.96 6.05
N PHE A 125 -8.45 -3.43 5.09
CA PHE A 125 -9.91 -3.45 5.07
C PHE A 125 -10.38 -4.29 3.88
N SER A 126 -11.30 -5.20 4.14
CA SER A 126 -11.91 -6.09 3.15
C SER A 126 -13.33 -6.42 3.58
N ALA A 127 -14.26 -6.48 2.62
CA ALA A 127 -15.65 -6.84 2.89
C ALA A 127 -15.81 -8.35 3.08
N THR A 128 -15.00 -9.14 2.38
CA THR A 128 -15.02 -10.61 2.41
C THR A 128 -14.09 -11.20 3.46
N LEU A 129 -13.22 -10.37 4.06
CA LEU A 129 -12.34 -10.73 5.15
C LEU A 129 -12.61 -9.83 6.35
N THR A 130 -13.77 -9.99 6.99
CA THR A 130 -14.00 -9.41 8.31
C THR A 130 -12.95 -9.95 9.26
N MET A 131 -12.14 -9.07 9.85
CA MET A 131 -11.11 -9.41 10.84
C MET A 131 -11.72 -9.96 12.14
N VAL A 132 -12.20 -11.19 12.11
CA VAL A 132 -12.32 -12.09 13.28
C VAL A 132 -12.19 -13.51 12.74
N HIS A 133 -10.97 -14.03 12.56
CA HIS A 133 -10.68 -15.44 12.73
C HIS A 133 -9.17 -15.64 12.80
N ASP A 134 -8.76 -16.54 13.70
CA ASP A 134 -7.40 -17.02 13.83
C ASP A 134 -6.79 -17.27 12.45
N LEU A 135 -5.62 -16.68 12.21
CA LEU A 135 -4.80 -16.94 11.03
C LEU A 135 -4.77 -18.45 10.77
N PRO A 136 -4.90 -18.91 9.52
CA PRO A 136 -4.85 -20.34 9.21
C PRO A 136 -3.59 -20.96 9.82
N LYS A 137 -3.79 -21.84 10.81
CA LYS A 137 -2.70 -22.61 11.42
C LYS A 137 -2.08 -23.46 10.32
N ARG A 138 -0.87 -23.08 9.89
CA ARG A 138 0.04 -23.86 9.03
C ARG A 138 -0.63 -24.40 7.76
N MET A 139 -0.66 -23.59 6.71
CA MET A 139 -0.68 -24.13 5.35
C MET A 139 0.68 -24.76 5.05
N LYS A 140 0.69 -26.08 4.90
CA LYS A 140 1.89 -26.87 4.58
C LYS A 140 2.50 -26.35 3.27
N ASN A 141 3.79 -26.02 3.31
CA ASN A 141 4.63 -25.78 2.14
C ASN A 141 4.54 -26.97 1.18
N LYS A 142 3.70 -26.87 0.15
CA LYS A 142 3.84 -27.63 -1.08
C LYS A 142 3.84 -26.63 -2.23
N PRO A 143 4.94 -26.48 -2.98
CA PRO A 143 4.94 -25.68 -4.18
C PRO A 143 4.09 -26.41 -5.22
N LYS A 144 2.86 -25.95 -5.45
CA LYS A 144 2.07 -26.39 -6.59
C LYS A 144 2.09 -25.29 -7.64
N LYS A 145 2.54 -25.63 -8.85
CA LYS A 145 2.46 -24.81 -10.07
C LYS A 145 1.00 -24.64 -10.52
N HIS A 146 0.13 -24.09 -9.66
CA HIS A 146 -1.23 -23.72 -10.02
C HIS A 146 -1.43 -22.22 -9.77
N LYS A 147 -2.18 -21.55 -10.64
CA LYS A 147 -2.54 -20.15 -10.48
C LYS A 147 -3.35 -20.01 -9.19
N LEU A 148 -2.91 -19.16 -8.27
CA LEU A 148 -3.59 -18.93 -6.99
C LEU A 148 -5.01 -18.41 -7.26
N SER A 149 -5.98 -18.96 -6.53
CA SER A 149 -7.34 -18.42 -6.47
C SER A 149 -7.34 -17.05 -5.78
N GLU A 150 -8.42 -16.28 -5.96
CA GLU A 150 -8.54 -14.95 -5.35
C GLU A 150 -8.49 -15.02 -3.82
N LYS A 151 -9.13 -16.03 -3.22
CA LYS A 151 -9.06 -16.27 -1.79
C LYS A 151 -7.62 -16.52 -1.32
N GLU A 152 -6.87 -17.37 -2.02
CA GLU A 152 -5.46 -17.66 -1.67
C GLU A 152 -4.56 -16.43 -1.81
N LYS A 153 -4.80 -15.56 -2.80
CA LYS A 153 -4.07 -14.30 -2.96
C LYS A 153 -4.38 -13.30 -1.86
N VAL A 154 -5.63 -13.21 -1.40
CA VAL A 154 -5.99 -12.37 -0.24
C VAL A 154 -5.33 -12.92 1.03
N GLU A 155 -5.34 -14.23 1.24
CA GLU A 155 -4.64 -14.88 2.35
C GLU A 155 -3.12 -14.65 2.29
N GLU A 156 -2.54 -14.71 1.09
CA GLU A 156 -1.13 -14.40 0.86
C GLU A 156 -0.82 -12.93 1.13
N LEU A 157 -1.65 -12.00 0.69
CA LEU A 157 -1.52 -10.58 1.01
C LEU A 157 -1.52 -10.36 2.52
N MET A 158 -2.49 -10.95 3.21
CA MET A 158 -2.59 -10.89 4.67
C MET A 158 -1.36 -11.51 5.32
N ARG A 159 -0.86 -12.64 4.81
CA ARG A 159 0.39 -13.26 5.27
C ARG A 159 1.60 -12.35 5.01
N THR A 160 1.73 -11.71 3.86
CA THR A 160 2.85 -10.81 3.57
C THR A 160 2.85 -9.61 4.53
N ILE A 161 1.65 -9.12 4.88
CA ILE A 161 1.48 -8.02 5.84
C ILE A 161 1.70 -8.50 7.29
N TRP A 162 1.26 -9.72 7.65
CA TRP A 162 1.24 -10.27 9.02
C TRP A 162 2.44 -11.14 9.39
N TYR A 163 2.95 -11.99 8.51
CA TYR A 163 4.05 -12.92 8.79
C TYR A 163 5.33 -12.17 9.19
N LYS A 164 5.56 -10.98 8.61
CA LYS A 164 6.67 -10.10 9.02
C LYS A 164 6.33 -9.20 10.23
N PHE A 165 5.09 -9.20 10.73
CA PHE A 165 4.74 -8.65 12.05
C PHE A 165 5.31 -9.53 13.18
N LYS A 166 5.24 -10.86 13.02
CA LYS A 166 5.70 -11.83 14.03
C LYS A 166 7.20 -12.11 14.01
N ALA A 167 7.87 -11.92 12.86
CA ALA A 167 9.29 -12.22 12.68
C ALA A 167 10.27 -11.38 13.54
N LYS A 168 9.79 -10.42 14.34
CA LYS A 168 10.59 -9.64 15.30
C LYS A 168 9.95 -9.53 16.71
N SER A 169 9.00 -10.40 17.06
CA SER A 169 8.42 -10.46 18.42
C SER A 169 8.90 -11.66 19.24
N GLY A 170 10.03 -12.26 18.83
CA GLY A 170 10.73 -13.32 19.55
C GLY A 170 12.19 -12.96 19.68
#